data_AF-A0A920BJ52-F1
#
_entry.id   AF-A0A920BJ52-F1
#
_cell.length_a   1.000
_cell.length_b   1.000
_cell.length_c   1.000
_cell.angle_alpha   90.00
_cell.angle_beta   90.00
_cell.angle_gamma   90.00
#
_symmetry.space_group_name_H-M   'P 1'
#
loop_
_entity.id
_entity.type
_entity.pdbx_description
1 polymer ?
#
loop_
_entity_poly.entity_id
_entity_poly.type
_entity_poly.pdbx_seq_one_letter_code
_entity_poly.pdbx_strand_id
1 'polypeptide(L)'
;MAVALVEEGRELRNAGIEVPILLLSEPRPTEMVEVVECGLVPTVYSGEGVSAAAAAASAAQTKLNVHLKIDSGMRRVGAEPEFAVSLAQSIDSVNIWNLKESGLIVQ
;
A
#
# COMPACT_ATOMS: atom_id res chain seq x y z
N MET A 1 3.23 -4.32 -12.50
CA MET A 1 3.12 -5.76 -12.14
C MET A 1 2.42 -5.86 -10.80
N ALA A 2 1.81 -6.99 -10.45
CA ALA A 2 1.13 -7.12 -9.16
C ALA A 2 1.29 -8.52 -8.57
N VAL A 3 1.33 -8.60 -7.24
CA VAL A 3 1.46 -9.85 -6.45
C VAL A 3 0.48 -9.82 -5.27
N ALA A 4 0.23 -10.98 -4.67
CA ALA A 4 -0.69 -11.11 -3.55
C ALA A 4 0.03 -10.99 -2.19
N LEU A 5 1.27 -11.49 -2.12
CA LEU A 5 2.05 -11.58 -0.89
C LEU A 5 3.37 -10.78 -0.98
N VAL A 6 3.88 -10.36 0.18
CA VAL A 6 5.16 -9.62 0.26
C VAL A 6 6.31 -10.50 -0.19
N GLU A 7 6.28 -11.78 0.16
CA GLU A 7 7.30 -12.76 -0.19
C GLU A 7 7.44 -12.93 -1.70
N GLU A 8 6.32 -12.94 -2.45
CA GLU A 8 6.33 -12.97 -3.91
C GLU A 8 7.02 -11.72 -4.48
N GLY A 9 6.75 -10.55 -3.90
CA GLY A 9 7.41 -9.30 -4.27
C GLY A 9 8.92 -9.36 -4.03
N ARG A 10 9.34 -9.88 -2.88
CA ARG A 10 10.75 -10.06 -2.53
C ARG A 10 11.45 -11.03 -3.49
N GLU A 11 10.81 -12.14 -3.86
CA GLU A 11 11.35 -13.07 -4.85
C GLU A 11 11.58 -12.41 -6.20
N LEU A 12 10.64 -11.57 -6.67
CA LEU A 12 10.78 -10.82 -7.91
C LEU A 12 11.92 -9.79 -7.83
N ARG A 13 12.10 -9.12 -6.68
CA ARG A 13 13.23 -8.21 -6.45
C ARG A 13 14.57 -8.95 -6.46
N ASN A 14 14.64 -10.10 -5.81
CA ASN A 14 15.85 -10.95 -5.82
C ASN A 14 16.19 -11.45 -7.23
N ALA A 15 15.19 -11.60 -8.10
CA ALA A 15 15.38 -11.92 -9.52
C ALA A 15 15.80 -10.71 -10.38
N GLY A 16 16.01 -9.53 -9.79
CA GLY A 16 16.45 -8.31 -10.47
C GLY A 16 15.33 -7.55 -11.19
N ILE A 17 14.06 -7.82 -10.89
CA ILE A 17 12.96 -7.07 -11.48
C ILE A 17 12.81 -5.73 -10.75
N GLU A 18 12.96 -4.62 -11.46
CA GLU A 18 12.93 -3.26 -10.88
C GLU A 18 11.63 -2.48 -11.15
N VAL A 19 10.75 -2.98 -12.04
CA VAL A 19 9.48 -2.30 -12.34
C VAL A 19 8.58 -2.19 -11.10
N PRO A 20 7.64 -1.23 -11.03
CA PRO A 20 6.71 -1.13 -9.91
C PRO A 20 5.88 -2.42 -9.71
N ILE A 21 5.84 -2.89 -8.47
CA ILE A 21 5.14 -4.11 -8.03
C ILE A 21 4.08 -3.71 -7.01
N LEU A 22 2.81 -3.82 -7.39
CA LEU A 22 1.65 -3.55 -6.55
C LEU A 22 1.29 -4.79 -5.71
N LEU A 23 1.07 -4.59 -4.41
CA LEU A 23 0.43 -5.60 -3.56
C LEU A 23 -1.09 -5.45 -3.64
N LEU A 24 -1.79 -6.53 -3.99
CA LEU A 24 -3.23 -6.51 -4.25
C LEU A 24 -4.11 -6.56 -2.98
N SER A 25 -3.49 -6.85 -1.84
CA SER A 25 -4.10 -6.92 -0.51
C SER A 25 -3.29 -6.06 0.45
N GLU A 26 -3.93 -5.60 1.53
CA GLU A 26 -3.23 -4.86 2.58
C GLU A 26 -2.28 -5.81 3.31
N PRO A 27 -0.96 -5.52 3.36
CA PRO A 27 -0.01 -6.29 4.14
C PRO A 27 -0.29 -6.17 5.64
N ARG A 28 0.15 -7.14 6.43
CA ARG A 28 0.08 -6.99 7.88
C ARG A 28 0.96 -5.80 8.31
N PRO A 29 0.60 -5.07 9.38
CA PRO A 29 1.41 -3.96 9.88
C PRO A 29 2.88 -4.33 10.11
N THR A 30 3.14 -5.57 10.56
CA THR A 30 4.49 -6.10 10.81
C THR A 30 5.31 -6.32 9.54
N GLU A 31 4.68 -6.47 8.38
CA GLU A 31 5.35 -6.70 7.09
C GLU A 31 5.69 -5.40 6.37
N MET A 32 5.15 -4.27 6.84
CA MET A 32 5.27 -3.00 6.14
C MET A 32 6.71 -2.49 6.03
N VAL A 33 7.59 -2.91 6.96
CA VAL A 33 9.04 -2.66 6.86
C VAL A 33 9.62 -3.36 5.63
N GLU A 34 9.33 -4.65 5.45
CA GLU A 34 9.80 -5.43 4.30
C GLU A 34 9.22 -4.90 2.98
N VAL A 35 7.97 -4.42 2.99
CA VAL A 35 7.34 -3.75 1.84
C VAL A 35 8.18 -2.56 1.38
N VAL A 36 8.64 -1.72 2.32
CA VAL A 36 9.49 -0.56 2.02
C VAL A 36 10.88 -1.00 1.55
N GLU A 37 11.51 -1.96 2.24
CA GLU A 37 12.83 -2.49 1.89
C GLU A 37 12.86 -3.10 0.47
N CYS A 38 11.79 -3.80 0.10
CA CYS A 38 11.63 -4.38 -1.23
C CYS A 38 11.13 -3.36 -2.28
N GLY A 39 10.85 -2.11 -1.90
CA GLY A 39 10.32 -1.09 -2.81
C GLY A 39 9.01 -1.53 -3.47
N LEU A 40 8.13 -2.19 -2.73
CA LEU A 40 6.81 -2.59 -3.18
C LEU A 40 5.81 -1.44 -2.99
N VAL A 41 4.73 -1.45 -3.76
CA VAL A 41 3.65 -0.47 -3.64
C VAL A 41 2.48 -1.14 -2.91
N PRO A 42 2.25 -0.87 -1.61
CA PRO A 42 1.16 -1.48 -0.88
C PRO A 42 -0.20 -0.94 -1.29
N THR A 43 -1.20 -1.82 -1.24
CA THR A 43 -2.59 -1.40 -1.11
C THR A 43 -2.90 -1.15 0.37
N VAL A 44 -3.70 -0.14 0.67
CA VAL A 44 -4.27 0.13 2.00
C VAL A 44 -5.78 0.32 1.90
N TYR A 45 -6.48 -0.07 2.94
CA TYR A 45 -7.93 0.10 3.11
C TYR A 45 -8.37 0.20 4.57
N SER A 46 -7.43 0.19 5.52
CA SER A 46 -7.68 0.43 6.94
C SER A 46 -6.83 1.57 7.50
N GLY A 47 -7.28 2.21 8.58
CA GLY A 47 -6.48 3.22 9.28
C GLY A 47 -5.20 2.66 9.90
N GLU A 48 -5.22 1.38 10.29
CA GLU A 48 -4.03 0.67 10.78
C GLU A 48 -3.00 0.49 9.67
N GLY A 49 -3.44 0.07 8.47
CA GLY A 49 -2.58 -0.05 7.29
C GLY A 49 -1.92 1.28 6.90
N VAL A 50 -2.70 2.37 6.90
CA VAL A 50 -2.18 3.73 6.66
C VAL A 50 -1.13 4.12 7.70
N SER A 51 -1.41 3.87 8.99
CA SER A 51 -0.49 4.19 10.08
C SER A 51 0.79 3.36 10.03
N ALA A 52 0.70 2.08 9.71
CA ALA A 52 1.83 1.18 9.58
C ALA A 52 2.74 1.58 8.40
N ALA A 53 2.13 1.90 7.26
CA ALA A 53 2.85 2.40 6.09
C ALA A 53 3.56 3.73 6.39
N ALA A 54 2.93 4.60 7.19
CA ALA A 54 3.56 5.82 7.68
C ALA A 54 4.74 5.61 8.60
N ALA A 55 4.60 4.73 9.58
CA ALA A 55 5.69 4.39 10.46
C ALA A 55 6.88 3.81 9.67
N ALA A 56 6.63 2.88 8.75
CA ALA A 56 7.67 2.23 7.95
C ALA A 56 8.40 3.22 7.01
N ALA A 57 7.65 4.03 6.27
CA ALA A 57 8.23 5.04 5.36
C ALA A 57 9.06 6.07 6.14
N SER A 58 8.55 6.55 7.28
CA SER A 58 9.27 7.48 8.14
C SER A 58 10.55 6.88 8.72
N ALA A 59 10.51 5.62 9.18
CA ALA A 59 11.68 4.94 9.73
C ALA A 59 12.78 4.75 8.68
N ALA A 60 12.39 4.47 7.43
CA ALA A 60 13.31 4.34 6.29
C ALA A 60 13.70 5.70 5.66
N GLN A 61 13.20 6.82 6.20
CA GLN A 61 13.41 8.17 5.68
C GLN A 61 13.14 8.30 4.16
N THR A 62 12.12 7.59 3.68
CA THR A 62 11.75 7.53 2.27
C THR A 62 10.28 7.87 2.08
N LYS A 63 9.90 8.13 0.82
CA LYS A 63 8.49 8.18 0.44
C LYS A 63 8.04 6.81 -0.04
N LEU A 64 6.85 6.40 0.39
CA LEU A 64 6.20 5.17 -0.05
C LEU A 64 5.01 5.56 -0.92
N ASN A 65 4.71 4.86 -2.00
CA ASN A 65 3.46 5.05 -2.72
C ASN A 65 2.44 4.05 -2.20
N VAL A 66 1.17 4.45 -2.10
CA VAL A 66 0.06 3.54 -1.78
C VAL A 66 -1.06 3.64 -2.76
N HIS A 67 -1.81 2.55 -2.87
CA HIS A 67 -3.13 2.56 -3.45
C HIS A 67 -4.20 2.39 -2.38
N LEU A 68 -5.16 3.30 -2.34
CA LEU A 68 -6.39 3.09 -1.56
C LEU A 68 -7.29 2.14 -2.35
N LYS A 69 -7.68 1.03 -1.72
CA LYS A 69 -8.64 0.11 -2.32
C LYS A 69 -10.02 0.27 -1.72
N ILE A 70 -11.02 0.43 -2.57
CA ILE A 70 -12.43 0.56 -2.19
C ILE A 70 -13.16 -0.72 -2.57
N ASP A 71 -13.94 -1.28 -1.63
CA ASP A 71 -14.87 -2.37 -1.93
C ASP A 71 -16.16 -1.79 -2.48
N SER A 72 -16.42 -1.98 -3.78
CA SER A 72 -17.62 -1.46 -4.44
C SER A 72 -18.82 -2.41 -4.45
N GLY A 73 -18.71 -3.56 -3.75
CA GLY A 73 -19.77 -4.56 -3.67
C GLY A 73 -19.31 -6.00 -3.88
N MET A 74 -18.00 -6.23 -4.10
CA MET A 74 -17.43 -7.59 -4.18
C MET A 74 -17.30 -8.25 -2.80
N ARG A 75 -17.36 -7.48 -1.70
CA ARG A 75 -17.36 -7.96 -0.31
C ARG A 75 -16.20 -8.90 0.02
N ARG A 76 -14.99 -8.51 -0.39
CA ARG A 76 -13.78 -9.29 -0.14
C ARG A 76 -12.80 -8.53 0.75
N VAL A 77 -12.24 -7.45 0.21
CA VAL A 77 -11.31 -6.55 0.89
C VAL A 77 -11.41 -5.16 0.26
N GLY A 78 -11.18 -4.12 1.06
CA GLY A 78 -11.29 -2.73 0.63
C GLY A 78 -12.04 -1.90 1.67
N ALA A 79 -11.84 -0.59 1.59
CA ALA A 79 -12.56 0.36 2.42
C ALA A 79 -14.01 0.41 1.93
N GLU A 80 -14.97 0.45 2.86
CA GLU A 80 -16.35 0.69 2.48
C GLU A 80 -16.45 2.08 1.82
N PRO A 81 -17.29 2.26 0.77
CA PRO A 81 -17.35 3.51 0.03
C PRO A 81 -17.63 4.73 0.90
N GLU A 82 -18.40 4.55 1.99
CA GLU A 82 -18.70 5.59 2.97
C GLU A 82 -17.49 6.09 3.76
N PHE A 83 -16.46 5.25 3.96
CA PHE A 83 -15.21 5.60 4.64
C PHE A 83 -14.05 5.90 3.68
N ALA A 84 -14.23 5.69 2.38
CA ALA A 84 -13.16 5.86 1.40
C ALA A 84 -12.59 7.29 1.39
N VAL A 85 -13.43 8.30 1.48
CA VAL A 85 -13.00 9.70 1.48
C VAL A 85 -12.22 10.06 2.73
N SER A 86 -12.69 9.65 3.92
CA SER A 86 -12.00 9.95 5.17
C SER A 86 -10.65 9.23 5.23
N LEU A 87 -10.57 8.00 4.71
CA LEU A 87 -9.31 7.27 4.64
C LEU A 87 -8.34 7.89 3.63
N ALA A 88 -8.83 8.34 2.47
CA ALA A 88 -8.01 9.08 1.50
C ALA A 88 -7.44 10.37 2.09
N GLN A 89 -8.23 11.09 2.90
CA GLN A 89 -7.75 12.27 3.63
C GLN A 89 -6.69 11.90 4.69
N SER A 90 -6.87 10.78 5.39
CA SER A 90 -5.87 10.29 6.34
C SER A 90 -4.54 9.97 5.63
N ILE A 91 -4.60 9.36 4.46
CA ILE A 91 -3.42 9.09 3.61
C ILE A 91 -2.74 10.42 3.24
N ASP A 92 -3.49 11.39 2.73
CA ASP A 92 -2.91 12.69 2.33
C ASP A 92 -2.22 13.41 3.51
N SER A 93 -2.84 13.33 4.71
CA SER A 93 -2.34 14.03 5.90
C SER A 93 -0.97 13.57 6.41
N VAL A 94 -0.57 12.31 6.17
CA VAL A 94 0.72 11.78 6.64
C VAL A 94 1.90 12.18 5.75
N ASN A 95 1.69 12.80 4.58
CA ASN A 95 2.71 13.40 3.69
C ASN A 95 3.98 12.55 3.39
N ILE A 96 3.82 11.24 3.41
CA ILE A 96 4.89 10.26 3.15
C ILE A 96 4.84 9.70 1.73
N TRP A 97 3.97 10.19 0.85
CA TRP A 97 3.72 9.58 -0.46
C TRP A 97 4.07 10.48 -1.64
N ASN A 98 4.20 9.88 -2.83
CA ASN A 98 4.47 10.57 -4.08
C ASN A 98 3.19 10.66 -4.93
N LEU A 99 2.60 11.84 -5.02
CA LEU A 99 1.31 12.11 -5.69
C LEU A 99 1.24 11.66 -7.16
N LYS A 100 2.38 11.49 -7.83
CA LYS A 100 2.44 11.10 -9.25
C LYS A 100 2.14 9.62 -9.49
N GLU A 101 2.24 8.79 -8.47
CA GLU A 101 2.18 7.32 -8.59
C GLU A 101 1.21 6.66 -7.60
N SER A 102 0.67 7.41 -6.64
CA SER A 102 -0.47 6.97 -5.82
C SER A 102 -1.75 6.95 -6.65
N GLY A 103 -2.63 5.97 -6.38
CA GLY A 103 -3.88 5.83 -7.12
C GLY A 103 -5.00 5.18 -6.33
N LEU A 104 -6.20 5.24 -6.89
CA LEU A 104 -7.36 4.53 -6.37
C LEU A 104 -7.50 3.19 -7.09
N ILE A 105 -7.74 2.11 -6.35
CA ILE A 105 -8.12 0.82 -6.92
C ILE A 105 -9.55 0.53 -6.47
N VAL A 106 -10.45 0.36 -7.44
CA VAL A 106 -11.80 -0.10 -7.15
C VAL A 106 -11.82 -1.61 -7.33
N GLN A 107 -12.30 -2.32 -6.31
CA GLN A 107 -12.54 -3.75 -6.39
C GLN A 107 -14.02 -4.00 -6.69
#